data_AF-A0A497DR51-F1
#
_entry.id   AF-A0A497DR51-F1
#
_cell.length_a   1.000
_cell.length_b   1.000
_cell.length_c   1.000
_cell.angle_alpha   90.00
_cell.angle_beta   90.00
_cell.angle_gamma   90.00
#
_symmetry.space_group_name_H-M   'P 1'
#
loop_
_entity.id
_entity.type
_entity.pdbx_description
1 polymer ?
#
loop_
_entity_poly.entity_id
_entity_poly.type
_entity_poly.pdbx_seq_one_letter_code
_entity_poly.pdbx_strand_id
1 'polypeptide(L)'
;MADLTAINILAAHDRMNGTTLLEDAEKGEPKLCQSCHADPALMAPGKPEVLNFSSAIHGFHANYLSGMDQEACNMCHPSSVEGSTSCFRGRHSEVGVGCTECHGTLEDHALGLLAIQSDNKASARLARGLEPVYAASKEEIIPRMPWLMEPDCRSCHTNFNIFVDGFDGTAFNRWVPGFEALYRNRTDNHGVMCAACHGSTHAIYGAYNKYGLQRDNQQPLQYQGLAGTIGTHGQCMVCHTVEMTANGHHRNMVNRELPSLLVE
;
A
#
# COMPACT_ATOMS: atom_id res chain seq x y z
N MET A 1 -19.09 9.28 -24.68
CA MET A 1 -18.64 7.96 -25.14
C MET A 1 -17.57 7.48 -24.19
N ALA A 2 -17.63 6.21 -23.77
CA ALA A 2 -16.51 5.59 -23.06
C ALA A 2 -15.28 5.59 -23.97
N ASP A 3 -14.08 5.74 -23.42
CA ASP A 3 -12.87 5.63 -24.23
C ASP A 3 -12.65 4.19 -24.74
N LEU A 4 -11.78 4.05 -25.74
CA LEU A 4 -11.49 2.75 -26.37
C LEU A 4 -10.97 1.70 -25.37
N THR A 5 -10.26 2.14 -24.33
CA THR A 5 -9.74 1.26 -23.28
C THR A 5 -10.88 0.63 -22.48
N ALA A 6 -11.86 1.43 -22.06
CA ALA A 6 -13.03 0.93 -21.34
C ALA A 6 -13.82 -0.08 -22.19
N ILE A 7 -14.03 0.20 -23.48
CA ILE A 7 -14.70 -0.74 -24.40
C ILE A 7 -13.95 -2.08 -24.46
N ASN A 8 -12.63 -2.04 -24.62
CA ASN A 8 -11.81 -3.24 -24.70
C ASN A 8 -11.83 -4.07 -23.41
N ILE A 9 -11.83 -3.41 -22.24
CA ILE A 9 -11.94 -4.07 -20.94
C ILE A 9 -13.27 -4.82 -20.82
N LEU A 10 -14.40 -4.15 -21.11
CA LEU A 10 -15.71 -4.77 -21.02
C LEU A 10 -15.87 -5.92 -22.02
N ALA A 11 -15.43 -5.73 -23.27
CA ALA A 11 -15.45 -6.79 -24.28
C ALA A 11 -14.63 -8.02 -23.88
N ALA A 12 -13.45 -7.81 -23.30
CA ALA A 12 -12.61 -8.91 -22.80
C ALA A 12 -13.28 -9.62 -21.62
N HIS A 13 -13.88 -8.86 -20.70
CA HIS A 13 -14.59 -9.42 -19.55
C HIS A 13 -15.79 -10.27 -19.99
N ASP A 14 -16.62 -9.75 -20.90
CA ASP A 14 -17.78 -10.45 -21.47
C ASP A 14 -17.37 -11.76 -22.13
N ARG A 15 -16.32 -11.73 -22.96
CA ARG A 15 -15.77 -12.94 -23.62
C ARG A 15 -15.29 -13.99 -22.62
N MET A 16 -14.63 -13.57 -21.53
CA MET A 16 -13.99 -14.50 -20.59
C MET A 16 -14.96 -15.04 -19.52
N ASN A 17 -15.99 -14.27 -19.17
CA ASN A 17 -16.87 -14.57 -18.04
C ASN A 17 -18.35 -14.72 -18.42
N GLY A 18 -18.70 -14.56 -19.70
CA GLY A 18 -20.07 -14.72 -20.19
C GLY A 18 -21.04 -13.62 -19.72
N THR A 19 -20.53 -12.42 -19.50
CA THR A 19 -21.33 -11.24 -19.12
C THR A 19 -21.77 -10.43 -20.34
N THR A 20 -22.61 -9.42 -20.12
CA THR A 20 -23.12 -8.49 -21.16
C THR A 20 -22.78 -7.02 -20.83
N LEU A 21 -21.68 -6.78 -20.09
CA LEU A 21 -21.36 -5.48 -19.53
C LEU A 21 -21.15 -4.40 -20.59
N LEU A 22 -20.57 -4.75 -21.74
CA LEU A 22 -20.39 -3.80 -22.83
C LEU A 22 -21.74 -3.37 -23.41
N GLU A 23 -22.61 -4.33 -23.72
CA GLU A 23 -23.95 -4.07 -24.25
C GLU A 23 -24.79 -3.25 -23.24
N ASP A 24 -24.72 -3.59 -21.97
CA ASP A 24 -25.39 -2.85 -20.89
C ASP A 24 -24.90 -1.39 -20.83
N ALA A 25 -23.58 -1.17 -20.92
CA ALA A 25 -22.98 0.16 -20.91
C ALA A 25 -23.39 0.99 -22.14
N GLU A 26 -23.44 0.39 -23.33
CA GLU A 26 -23.90 1.04 -24.57
C GLU A 26 -25.38 1.46 -24.51
N LYS A 27 -26.20 0.71 -23.77
CA LYS A 27 -27.60 1.07 -23.48
C LYS A 27 -27.76 2.13 -22.38
N GLY A 28 -26.66 2.62 -21.82
CA GLY A 28 -26.68 3.61 -20.74
C GLY A 28 -26.88 3.02 -19.34
N GLU A 29 -26.69 1.71 -19.17
CA GLU A 29 -26.82 0.99 -17.89
C GLU A 29 -25.50 0.37 -17.40
N PRO A 30 -24.37 1.11 -17.34
CA PRO A 30 -23.10 0.56 -16.93
C PRO A 30 -23.18 -0.02 -15.51
N LYS A 31 -22.56 -1.19 -15.30
CA LYS A 31 -22.51 -1.83 -13.98
C LYS A 31 -21.22 -1.44 -13.26
N LEU A 32 -21.34 -1.18 -11.96
CA LEU A 32 -20.18 -1.05 -11.09
C LEU A 32 -19.53 -2.43 -10.92
N CYS A 33 -18.21 -2.56 -11.10
CA CYS A 33 -17.51 -3.85 -10.94
C CYS A 33 -17.84 -4.52 -9.60
N GLN A 34 -17.95 -3.68 -8.56
CA GLN A 34 -18.24 -4.08 -7.20
C GLN A 34 -19.68 -4.57 -6.97
N SER A 35 -20.58 -4.47 -7.97
CA SER A 35 -21.89 -5.13 -7.90
C SER A 35 -21.77 -6.65 -7.93
N CYS A 36 -20.68 -7.18 -8.46
CA CYS A 36 -20.36 -8.62 -8.47
C CYS A 36 -19.14 -8.93 -7.60
N HIS A 37 -18.09 -8.11 -7.69
CA HIS A 37 -16.86 -8.31 -6.95
C HIS A 37 -16.92 -7.65 -5.57
N ALA A 38 -16.89 -8.41 -4.48
CA ALA A 38 -16.89 -7.82 -3.14
C ALA A 38 -15.70 -6.85 -2.97
N ASP A 39 -15.89 -5.76 -2.22
CA ASP A 39 -14.83 -4.78 -1.97
C ASP A 39 -14.98 -4.16 -0.57
N PRO A 40 -14.10 -4.53 0.38
CA PRO A 40 -14.12 -3.97 1.73
C PRO A 40 -13.98 -2.45 1.77
N ALA A 41 -13.26 -1.82 0.82
CA ALA A 41 -13.08 -0.37 0.82
C ALA A 41 -14.39 0.39 0.56
N LEU A 42 -15.29 -0.21 -0.22
CA LEU A 42 -16.60 0.36 -0.53
C LEU A 42 -17.73 -0.26 0.29
N MET A 43 -17.41 -1.19 1.19
CA MET A 43 -18.38 -2.06 1.88
C MET A 43 -19.32 -2.77 0.89
N ALA A 44 -18.83 -3.05 -0.32
CA ALA A 44 -19.60 -3.71 -1.35
C ALA A 44 -19.63 -5.22 -1.05
N PRO A 45 -20.82 -5.81 -0.83
CA PRO A 45 -20.93 -7.22 -0.45
C PRO A 45 -20.53 -8.16 -1.59
N GLY A 46 -20.68 -7.73 -2.85
CA GLY A 46 -20.44 -8.55 -4.03
C GLY A 46 -21.32 -9.80 -4.07
N LYS A 47 -20.89 -10.79 -4.86
CA LYS A 47 -21.51 -12.10 -4.97
C LYS A 47 -20.58 -13.17 -4.38
N PRO A 48 -21.05 -14.09 -3.53
CA PRO A 48 -20.20 -15.06 -2.82
C PRO A 48 -19.34 -15.95 -3.74
N GLU A 49 -19.83 -16.29 -4.92
CA GLU A 49 -19.16 -17.14 -5.90
C GLU A 49 -18.10 -16.40 -6.74
N VAL A 50 -18.04 -15.08 -6.65
CA VAL A 50 -17.12 -14.22 -7.42
C VAL A 50 -15.97 -13.80 -6.51
N LEU A 51 -14.75 -13.76 -7.04
CA LEU A 51 -13.60 -13.22 -6.30
C LEU A 51 -13.86 -11.78 -5.88
N ASN A 52 -13.32 -11.36 -4.74
CA ASN A 52 -13.33 -9.95 -4.39
C ASN A 52 -12.56 -9.14 -5.45
N PHE A 53 -12.83 -7.84 -5.54
CA PHE A 53 -12.35 -7.01 -6.64
C PHE A 53 -10.82 -7.00 -6.74
N SER A 54 -10.13 -6.89 -5.61
CA SER A 54 -8.68 -6.90 -5.58
C SER A 54 -8.11 -8.25 -6.01
N SER A 55 -8.64 -9.37 -5.50
CA SER A 55 -8.18 -10.71 -5.90
C SER A 55 -8.44 -10.99 -7.38
N ALA A 56 -9.55 -10.50 -7.94
CA ALA A 56 -9.87 -10.66 -9.35
C ALA A 56 -8.90 -9.89 -10.26
N ILE A 57 -8.66 -8.61 -9.97
CA ILE A 57 -7.77 -7.76 -10.77
C ILE A 57 -6.34 -8.25 -10.68
N HIS A 58 -5.79 -8.39 -9.48
CA HIS A 58 -4.38 -8.77 -9.33
C HIS A 58 -4.13 -10.22 -9.78
N GLY A 59 -5.03 -11.16 -9.42
CA GLY A 59 -4.91 -12.56 -9.83
C GLY A 59 -4.93 -12.76 -11.34
N PHE A 60 -5.75 -11.99 -12.07
CA PHE A 60 -5.77 -12.05 -13.53
C PHE A 60 -4.49 -11.49 -14.14
N HIS A 61 -4.10 -10.26 -13.76
CA HIS A 61 -2.97 -9.57 -14.40
C HIS A 61 -1.62 -10.19 -14.05
N ALA A 62 -1.47 -10.79 -12.86
CA ALA A 62 -0.24 -11.49 -12.48
C ALA A 62 0.15 -12.54 -13.53
N ASN A 63 -0.81 -13.25 -14.13
CA ASN A 63 -0.53 -14.28 -15.14
C ASN A 63 0.06 -13.74 -16.46
N TYR A 64 0.03 -12.42 -16.68
CA TYR A 64 0.52 -11.77 -17.90
C TYR A 64 1.71 -10.83 -17.64
N LEU A 65 1.92 -10.45 -16.38
CA LEU A 65 2.91 -9.49 -15.95
C LEU A 65 3.94 -10.11 -14.98
N SER A 66 3.96 -11.44 -14.86
CA SER A 66 4.96 -12.17 -14.07
C SER A 66 6.39 -11.86 -14.51
N GLY A 67 7.31 -11.88 -13.54
CA GLY A 67 8.74 -11.62 -13.76
C GLY A 67 9.08 -10.14 -13.92
N MET A 68 8.11 -9.25 -13.77
CA MET A 68 8.32 -7.81 -13.65
C MET A 68 8.46 -7.45 -12.16
N ASP A 69 9.33 -6.48 -11.85
CA ASP A 69 9.43 -5.93 -10.50
C ASP A 69 8.34 -4.84 -10.30
N GLN A 70 8.67 -3.70 -9.68
CA GLN A 70 7.70 -2.63 -9.41
C GLN A 70 7.06 -2.03 -10.68
N GLU A 71 7.62 -2.25 -11.86
CA GLU A 71 7.03 -1.81 -13.14
C GLU A 71 5.65 -2.40 -13.37
N ALA A 72 5.38 -3.63 -12.91
CA ALA A 72 4.05 -4.23 -13.03
C ALA A 72 2.99 -3.40 -12.29
N CYS A 73 3.35 -2.86 -11.12
CA CYS A 73 2.47 -2.00 -10.34
C CYS A 73 2.20 -0.68 -11.09
N ASN A 74 3.22 -0.10 -11.71
CA ASN A 74 3.15 1.17 -12.44
C ASN A 74 2.25 1.13 -13.69
N MET A 75 1.97 -0.06 -14.23
CA MET A 75 1.07 -0.22 -15.39
C MET A 75 -0.39 0.14 -15.07
N CYS A 76 -0.77 0.04 -13.79
CA CYS A 76 -2.14 0.28 -13.33
C CYS A 76 -2.22 1.37 -12.26
N HIS A 77 -1.22 1.44 -11.37
CA HIS A 77 -1.15 2.42 -10.31
C HIS A 77 -0.32 3.63 -10.72
N PRO A 78 -0.71 4.84 -10.29
CA PRO A 78 -0.07 6.06 -10.73
C PRO A 78 1.20 6.36 -9.89
N SER A 79 2.18 5.46 -9.97
CA SER A 79 3.42 5.44 -9.20
C SER A 79 4.69 5.66 -10.03
N SER A 80 4.65 5.54 -11.36
CA SER A 80 5.80 5.82 -12.22
C SER A 80 6.29 7.26 -12.03
N VAL A 81 7.61 7.42 -12.01
CA VAL A 81 8.27 8.73 -11.84
C VAL A 81 8.10 9.62 -13.08
N GLU A 82 7.93 9.01 -14.26
CA GLU A 82 7.59 9.66 -15.53
C GLU A 82 6.10 10.02 -15.61
N GLY A 83 5.27 9.38 -14.79
CA GLY A 83 3.82 9.56 -14.76
C GLY A 83 3.40 10.95 -14.33
N SER A 84 2.14 11.32 -14.60
CA SER A 84 1.57 12.61 -14.19
C SER A 84 1.36 12.70 -12.67
N THR A 85 1.38 11.63 -11.91
CA THR A 85 1.42 11.68 -10.45
C THR A 85 2.38 10.61 -9.95
N SER A 86 2.86 10.78 -8.72
CA SER A 86 3.67 9.76 -8.03
C SER A 86 3.00 9.50 -6.68
N CYS A 87 2.24 8.41 -6.60
CA CYS A 87 1.48 8.08 -5.40
C CYS A 87 2.37 7.61 -4.25
N PHE A 88 3.55 7.05 -4.54
CA PHE A 88 4.56 6.66 -3.58
C PHE A 88 5.76 7.60 -3.62
N ARG A 89 5.89 8.38 -2.55
CA ARG A 89 6.91 9.39 -2.32
C ARG A 89 7.21 9.41 -0.82
N GLY A 90 8.33 9.99 -0.39
CA GLY A 90 8.67 9.96 1.04
C GLY A 90 10.04 9.39 1.30
N ARG A 91 10.41 9.38 2.58
CA ARG A 91 11.73 8.92 2.98
C ARG A 91 12.05 7.49 2.55
N HIS A 92 11.05 6.62 2.40
CA HIS A 92 11.26 5.25 1.90
C HIS A 92 11.71 5.24 0.43
N SER A 93 11.04 5.99 -0.45
CA SER A 93 11.47 6.06 -1.86
C SER A 93 12.86 6.69 -2.01
N GLU A 94 13.20 7.68 -1.17
CA GLU A 94 14.52 8.33 -1.18
C GLU A 94 15.68 7.41 -0.77
N VAL A 95 15.40 6.30 -0.08
CA VAL A 95 16.41 5.31 0.31
C VAL A 95 16.32 4.03 -0.52
N GLY A 96 15.62 4.07 -1.64
CA GLY A 96 15.55 2.97 -2.61
C GLY A 96 14.56 1.85 -2.24
N VAL A 97 13.70 2.05 -1.25
CA VAL A 97 12.58 1.12 -0.99
C VAL A 97 11.51 1.39 -2.03
N GLY A 98 11.02 0.35 -2.70
CA GLY A 98 9.96 0.40 -3.70
C GLY A 98 8.67 -0.25 -3.21
N CYS A 99 7.85 -0.66 -4.18
CA CYS A 99 6.55 -1.27 -3.91
C CYS A 99 6.69 -2.71 -3.41
N THR A 100 7.64 -3.45 -3.99
CA THR A 100 7.78 -4.90 -3.84
C THR A 100 8.40 -5.29 -2.51
N GLU A 101 9.23 -4.44 -1.90
CA GLU A 101 9.72 -4.63 -0.53
C GLU A 101 8.59 -4.62 0.50
N CYS A 102 7.45 -3.98 0.21
CA CYS A 102 6.33 -3.93 1.15
C CYS A 102 5.24 -4.93 0.77
N HIS A 103 4.81 -4.91 -0.49
CA HIS A 103 3.65 -5.64 -0.98
C HIS A 103 3.99 -6.97 -1.66
N GLY A 104 5.27 -7.26 -1.88
CA GLY A 104 5.74 -8.34 -2.76
C GLY A 104 5.64 -7.97 -4.24
N THR A 105 6.17 -8.83 -5.11
CA THR A 105 5.94 -8.76 -6.57
C THR A 105 4.45 -8.91 -6.89
N LEU A 106 4.02 -8.65 -8.13
CA LEU A 106 2.60 -8.82 -8.50
C LEU A 106 2.14 -10.27 -8.31
N GLU A 107 3.01 -11.20 -8.71
CA GLU A 107 3.34 -12.48 -8.11
C GLU A 107 2.73 -12.79 -6.75
N ASP A 108 3.54 -12.42 -5.78
CA ASP A 108 3.34 -12.56 -4.34
C ASP A 108 2.05 -11.88 -3.88
N HIS A 109 1.81 -10.67 -4.38
CA HIS A 109 0.64 -9.87 -4.03
C HIS A 109 -0.66 -10.56 -4.43
N ALA A 110 -0.71 -11.09 -5.65
CA ALA A 110 -1.84 -11.85 -6.16
C ALA A 110 -2.01 -13.14 -5.39
N LEU A 111 -0.94 -13.89 -5.12
CA LEU A 111 -1.01 -15.13 -4.36
C LEU A 111 -1.56 -14.92 -2.95
N GLY A 112 -1.13 -13.88 -2.22
CA GLY A 112 -1.67 -13.55 -0.89
C GLY A 112 -3.17 -13.22 -0.91
N LEU A 113 -3.62 -12.52 -1.96
CA LEU A 113 -5.03 -12.19 -2.17
C LEU A 113 -5.89 -13.37 -2.63
N LEU A 114 -5.32 -14.30 -3.41
CA LEU A 114 -6.02 -15.48 -3.89
C LEU A 114 -6.15 -16.52 -2.76
N ALA A 115 -5.13 -16.63 -1.91
CA ALA A 115 -5.08 -17.60 -0.81
C ALA A 115 -6.23 -17.42 0.22
N ILE A 116 -6.71 -16.19 0.47
CA ILE A 116 -7.86 -15.95 1.38
C ILE A 116 -9.20 -16.44 0.79
N GLN A 117 -9.24 -16.67 -0.53
CA GLN A 117 -10.40 -17.20 -1.25
C GLN A 117 -10.07 -18.53 -1.94
N SER A 118 -9.24 -19.37 -1.31
CA SER A 118 -8.77 -20.65 -1.87
C SER A 118 -9.90 -21.63 -2.23
N ASP A 119 -11.03 -21.57 -1.52
CA ASP A 119 -12.24 -22.37 -1.82
C ASP A 119 -12.94 -21.95 -3.13
N ASN A 120 -12.61 -20.76 -3.68
CA ASN A 120 -13.16 -20.30 -4.94
C ASN A 120 -12.41 -20.95 -6.13
N LYS A 121 -13.15 -21.60 -7.04
CA LYS A 121 -12.58 -22.24 -8.23
C LYS A 121 -11.79 -21.27 -9.13
N ALA A 122 -12.22 -20.01 -9.21
CA ALA A 122 -11.49 -18.98 -9.95
C ALA A 122 -10.16 -18.66 -9.28
N SER A 123 -10.10 -18.68 -7.93
CA SER A 123 -8.85 -18.49 -7.19
C SER A 123 -7.82 -19.56 -7.55
N ALA A 124 -8.22 -20.83 -7.41
CA ALA A 124 -7.36 -21.97 -7.75
C ALA A 124 -6.91 -21.97 -9.23
N ARG A 125 -7.77 -21.50 -10.14
CA ARG A 125 -7.43 -21.35 -11.55
C ARG A 125 -6.36 -20.27 -11.77
N LEU A 126 -6.53 -19.09 -11.17
CA LEU A 126 -5.62 -17.96 -11.34
C LEU A 126 -4.27 -18.17 -10.64
N ALA A 127 -4.25 -18.86 -9.50
CA ALA A 127 -3.02 -19.17 -8.77
C ALA A 127 -2.18 -20.32 -9.38
N ARG A 128 -2.77 -21.10 -10.30
CA ARG A 128 -2.15 -22.33 -10.80
C ARG A 128 -0.78 -22.10 -11.43
N GLY A 129 -0.64 -21.07 -12.25
CA GLY A 129 0.57 -20.78 -13.02
C GLY A 129 1.50 -19.73 -12.41
N LEU A 130 1.10 -19.10 -11.29
CA LEU A 130 1.93 -18.11 -10.60
C LEU A 130 2.91 -18.82 -9.68
N GLU A 131 4.12 -18.30 -9.50
CA GLU A 131 5.05 -18.78 -8.47
C GLU A 131 5.45 -17.60 -7.57
N PRO A 132 5.59 -17.81 -6.25
CA PRO A 132 6.03 -16.75 -5.36
C PRO A 132 7.49 -16.37 -5.62
N VAL A 133 7.84 -15.12 -5.32
CA VAL A 133 9.20 -14.59 -5.44
C VAL A 133 9.82 -14.37 -4.06
N TYR A 134 9.06 -13.82 -3.10
CA TYR A 134 9.55 -13.58 -1.74
C TYR A 134 9.29 -14.75 -0.77
N ALA A 135 8.29 -15.60 -1.03
CA ALA A 135 8.04 -16.82 -0.24
C ALA A 135 8.70 -18.04 -0.91
N ALA A 136 9.13 -19.04 -0.14
CA ALA A 136 9.82 -20.20 -0.71
C ALA A 136 8.88 -21.14 -1.49
N SER A 137 7.58 -21.13 -1.15
CA SER A 137 6.56 -21.89 -1.86
C SER A 137 5.15 -21.31 -1.65
N LYS A 138 4.17 -21.79 -2.42
CA LYS A 138 2.76 -21.37 -2.29
C LYS A 138 2.17 -21.71 -0.93
N GLU A 139 2.64 -22.78 -0.32
CA GLU A 139 2.21 -23.23 1.01
C GLU A 139 2.67 -22.26 2.11
N GLU A 140 3.72 -21.50 1.87
CA GLU A 140 4.21 -20.47 2.80
C GLU A 140 3.49 -19.12 2.65
N ILE A 141 2.65 -18.95 1.62
CA ILE A 141 1.88 -17.72 1.43
C ILE A 141 0.86 -17.56 2.56
N ILE A 142 0.97 -16.44 3.26
CA ILE A 142 0.03 -16.03 4.31
C ILE A 142 -1.10 -15.26 3.63
N PRO A 143 -2.35 -15.76 3.71
CA PRO A 143 -3.52 -15.10 3.13
C PRO A 143 -3.72 -13.68 3.67
N ARG A 144 -4.19 -12.78 2.81
CA ARG A 144 -4.57 -11.42 3.24
C ARG A 144 -5.88 -10.96 2.62
N MET A 145 -6.69 -10.26 3.41
CA MET A 145 -7.86 -9.54 2.92
C MET A 145 -7.45 -8.14 2.44
N PRO A 146 -7.81 -7.72 1.22
CA PRO A 146 -7.45 -6.39 0.73
C PRO A 146 -8.04 -5.30 1.64
N TRP A 147 -7.31 -4.20 1.80
CA TRP A 147 -7.67 -3.02 2.60
C TRP A 147 -7.71 -3.22 4.11
N LEU A 148 -7.81 -4.45 4.59
CA LEU A 148 -7.87 -4.78 6.03
C LEU A 148 -6.58 -5.41 6.53
N MET A 149 -5.88 -6.15 5.68
CA MET A 149 -4.61 -6.82 5.97
C MET A 149 -3.55 -6.30 4.99
N GLU A 150 -2.83 -5.27 5.44
CA GLU A 150 -1.79 -4.56 4.69
C GLU A 150 -0.41 -4.78 5.34
N PRO A 151 0.71 -4.49 4.66
CA PRO A 151 2.05 -4.67 5.20
C PRO A 151 2.22 -3.97 6.57
N ASP A 152 2.70 -4.69 7.57
CA ASP A 152 3.00 -4.12 8.89
C ASP A 152 4.35 -3.43 8.85
N CYS A 153 4.38 -2.11 9.10
CA CYS A 153 5.61 -1.34 9.17
C CYS A 153 6.61 -1.88 10.21
N ARG A 154 6.13 -2.58 11.25
CA ARG A 154 6.97 -3.20 12.29
C ARG A 154 7.76 -4.40 11.80
N SER A 155 7.49 -4.92 10.60
CA SER A 155 8.30 -5.98 9.99
C SER A 155 9.73 -5.53 9.67
N CYS A 156 9.91 -4.26 9.28
CA CYS A 156 11.23 -3.64 9.10
C CYS A 156 11.58 -2.69 10.26
N HIS A 157 10.59 -1.98 10.81
CA HIS A 157 10.76 -1.14 12.01
C HIS A 157 10.50 -1.93 13.29
N THR A 158 11.16 -3.09 13.41
CA THR A 158 11.14 -3.91 14.62
C THR A 158 11.59 -3.07 15.80
N ASN A 159 10.85 -3.13 16.91
CA ASN A 159 11.05 -2.30 18.11
C ASN A 159 11.31 -0.80 17.84
N PHE A 160 10.91 -0.31 16.66
CA PHE A 160 11.11 1.06 16.18
C PHE A 160 12.58 1.47 15.98
N ASN A 161 13.54 0.54 15.93
CA ASN A 161 14.95 0.86 15.69
C ASN A 161 15.62 -0.07 14.67
N ILE A 162 15.32 0.14 13.39
CA ILE A 162 15.87 -0.64 12.27
C ILE A 162 17.41 -0.71 12.23
N PHE A 163 18.12 0.30 12.74
CA PHE A 163 19.59 0.31 12.76
C PHE A 163 20.19 -0.67 13.78
N VAL A 164 19.44 -1.00 14.83
CA VAL A 164 19.85 -1.95 15.87
C VAL A 164 19.18 -3.30 15.64
N ASP A 165 17.89 -3.30 15.33
CA ASP A 165 17.08 -4.50 15.20
C ASP A 165 17.28 -5.21 13.84
N GLY A 166 17.77 -4.49 12.82
CA GLY A 166 17.90 -5.01 11.46
C GLY A 166 16.55 -5.22 10.75
N PHE A 167 16.60 -5.60 9.48
CA PHE A 167 15.41 -6.00 8.71
C PHE A 167 15.80 -7.00 7.62
N ASP A 168 14.90 -7.94 7.32
CA ASP A 168 15.15 -9.02 6.36
C ASP A 168 14.97 -8.61 4.88
N GLY A 169 14.87 -7.31 4.60
CA GLY A 169 14.69 -6.80 3.24
C GLY A 169 13.25 -6.74 2.72
N THR A 170 12.25 -7.26 3.45
CA THR A 170 10.84 -7.21 3.00
C THR A 170 9.81 -7.23 4.14
N ALA A 171 8.66 -6.60 3.91
CA ALA A 171 7.43 -6.73 4.70
C ALA A 171 6.40 -7.67 4.04
N PHE A 172 6.72 -8.24 2.89
CA PHE A 172 5.85 -9.23 2.26
C PHE A 172 5.56 -10.37 3.22
N ASN A 173 4.34 -10.91 3.15
CA ASN A 173 3.84 -11.98 4.01
C ASN A 173 3.69 -11.58 5.51
N ARG A 174 3.82 -10.30 5.85
CA ARG A 174 3.75 -9.80 7.23
C ARG A 174 2.67 -8.74 7.33
N TRP A 175 1.45 -9.21 7.57
CA TRP A 175 0.25 -8.37 7.53
C TRP A 175 -0.17 -7.90 8.92
N VAL A 176 -0.71 -6.69 8.98
CA VAL A 176 -1.48 -6.27 10.16
C VAL A 176 -2.76 -7.13 10.28
N PRO A 177 -3.23 -7.43 11.51
CA PRO A 177 -4.34 -8.36 11.71
C PRO A 177 -5.72 -7.81 11.31
N GLY A 178 -5.84 -6.54 10.94
CA GLY A 178 -7.11 -5.93 10.60
C GLY A 178 -7.09 -4.40 10.61
N PHE A 179 -8.29 -3.82 10.43
CA PHE A 179 -8.51 -2.38 10.26
C PHE A 179 -7.85 -1.51 11.34
N GLU A 180 -8.03 -1.83 12.62
CA GLU A 180 -7.50 -1.02 13.74
C GLU A 180 -5.96 -1.04 13.79
N ALA A 181 -5.33 -2.08 13.24
CA ALA A 181 -3.88 -2.22 13.24
C ALA A 181 -3.21 -1.57 12.03
N LEU A 182 -3.97 -1.08 11.05
CA LEU A 182 -3.45 -0.35 9.90
C LEU A 182 -2.65 0.88 10.36
N TYR A 183 -1.55 1.16 9.67
CA TYR A 183 -0.70 2.34 9.94
C TYR A 183 -1.49 3.65 10.09
N ARG A 184 -2.51 3.86 9.26
CA ARG A 184 -3.36 5.06 9.26
C ARG A 184 -4.30 5.17 10.47
N ASN A 185 -4.57 4.06 11.16
CA ASN A 185 -5.52 3.96 12.27
C ASN A 185 -4.82 3.65 13.62
N ARG A 186 -3.57 3.19 13.59
CA ARG A 186 -2.83 2.81 14.79
C ARG A 186 -2.18 4.03 15.47
N THR A 187 -2.03 3.93 16.78
CA THR A 187 -1.27 4.88 17.59
C THR A 187 0.09 4.32 17.98
N ASP A 188 0.94 5.20 18.46
CA ASP A 188 2.06 4.83 19.32
C ASP A 188 1.60 4.44 20.74
N ASN A 189 2.57 4.25 21.63
CA ASN A 189 2.35 3.86 23.02
C ASN A 189 1.68 4.95 23.89
N HIS A 190 1.50 6.16 23.37
CA HIS A 190 0.93 7.30 24.07
C HIS A 190 -0.32 7.87 23.39
N GLY A 191 -0.89 7.15 22.42
CA GLY A 191 -2.16 7.48 21.79
C GLY A 191 -2.07 8.46 20.62
N VAL A 192 -0.86 8.80 20.14
CA VAL A 192 -0.69 9.64 18.97
C VAL A 192 -0.70 8.77 17.72
N MET A 193 -1.54 9.13 16.73
CA MET A 193 -1.64 8.41 15.47
C MET A 193 -0.31 8.44 14.73
N CYS A 194 0.14 7.29 14.21
CA CYS A 194 1.41 7.22 13.48
C CYS A 194 1.45 8.23 12.32
N ALA A 195 0.35 8.35 11.58
CA ALA A 195 0.24 9.28 10.44
C ALA A 195 0.36 10.76 10.83
N ALA A 196 0.03 11.13 12.08
CA ALA A 196 0.20 12.51 12.54
C ALA A 196 1.68 12.88 12.64
N CYS A 197 2.52 11.95 13.14
CA CYS A 197 3.95 12.19 13.31
C CYS A 197 4.76 11.88 12.05
N HIS A 198 4.35 10.88 11.26
CA HIS A 198 5.12 10.33 10.16
C HIS A 198 4.61 10.70 8.77
N GLY A 199 3.39 11.23 8.62
CA GLY A 199 2.76 11.53 7.32
C GLY A 199 1.93 10.35 6.80
N SER A 200 1.41 10.46 5.57
CA SER A 200 0.57 9.39 5.00
C SER A 200 1.39 8.16 4.61
N THR A 201 0.77 6.97 4.55
CA THR A 201 1.46 5.68 4.32
C THR A 201 2.40 5.67 3.10
N HIS A 202 2.05 6.38 2.03
CA HIS A 202 2.82 6.49 0.79
C HIS A 202 3.36 7.92 0.53
N ALA A 203 3.34 8.78 1.55
CA ALA A 203 3.93 10.11 1.55
C ALA A 203 4.41 10.46 2.96
N ILE A 204 5.26 9.61 3.52
CA ILE A 204 5.85 9.85 4.84
C ILE A 204 6.78 11.06 4.78
N TYR A 205 6.82 11.86 5.85
CA TYR A 205 7.55 13.14 5.87
C TYR A 205 9.02 13.02 5.48
N GLY A 206 9.54 14.09 4.89
CA GLY A 206 10.70 14.03 4.00
C GLY A 206 10.30 13.64 2.58
N ALA A 207 9.02 13.79 2.23
CA ALA A 207 8.49 13.49 0.92
C ALA A 207 8.86 14.55 -0.10
N TYR A 208 9.32 14.12 -1.26
CA TYR A 208 9.50 14.96 -2.43
C TYR A 208 8.23 14.95 -3.28
N ASN A 209 7.74 16.14 -3.66
CA ASN A 209 6.59 16.27 -4.55
C ASN A 209 6.94 17.13 -5.77
N LYS A 210 6.76 16.55 -6.95
CA LYS A 210 7.07 17.19 -8.23
C LYS A 210 6.24 18.44 -8.56
N TYR A 211 5.13 18.67 -7.85
CA TYR A 211 4.29 19.86 -7.99
C TYR A 211 4.56 20.93 -6.93
N GLY A 212 5.62 20.77 -6.15
CA GLY A 212 6.02 21.70 -5.11
C GLY A 212 6.71 20.92 -4.01
N LEU A 213 8.02 21.15 -3.84
CA LEU A 213 8.92 20.36 -3.00
C LEU A 213 8.32 20.00 -1.63
N GLN A 214 7.62 20.94 -1.01
CA GLN A 214 7.13 20.83 0.36
C GLN A 214 5.63 20.56 0.49
N ARG A 215 4.94 20.23 -0.60
CA ARG A 215 3.47 20.07 -0.60
C ARG A 215 2.98 18.99 0.38
N ASP A 216 3.75 17.92 0.57
CA ASP A 216 3.42 16.84 1.53
C ASP A 216 4.06 17.05 2.92
N ASN A 217 4.91 18.06 3.09
CA ASN A 217 5.60 18.35 4.36
C ASN A 217 5.04 19.61 5.06
N GLN A 218 3.85 20.07 4.69
CA GLN A 218 3.27 21.30 5.23
C GLN A 218 3.14 21.26 6.75
N GLN A 219 2.61 20.16 7.31
CA GLN A 219 2.43 20.02 8.75
C GLN A 219 3.75 20.11 9.53
N PRO A 220 4.79 19.30 9.25
CA PRO A 220 6.02 19.39 10.02
C PRO A 220 6.78 20.71 9.77
N LEU A 221 6.69 21.31 8.58
CA LEU A 221 7.26 22.64 8.36
C LEU A 221 6.57 23.72 9.19
N GLN A 222 5.25 23.71 9.24
CA GLN A 222 4.48 24.67 10.01
C GLN A 222 4.81 24.60 11.52
N TYR A 223 4.97 23.38 12.05
CA TYR A 223 5.05 23.20 13.50
C TYR A 223 6.46 23.08 14.06
N GLN A 224 7.43 22.54 13.30
CA GLN A 224 8.81 22.38 13.77
C GLN A 224 9.87 22.97 12.81
N GLY A 225 9.45 23.60 11.70
CA GLY A 225 10.37 24.22 10.73
C GLY A 225 11.20 23.24 9.91
N LEU A 226 10.91 21.94 9.97
CA LEU A 226 11.70 20.88 9.31
C LEU A 226 10.78 19.93 8.55
N ALA A 227 11.13 19.60 7.30
CA ALA A 227 10.41 18.66 6.46
C ALA A 227 10.72 17.18 6.83
N GLY A 228 10.44 16.81 8.07
CA GLY A 228 10.73 15.47 8.60
C GLY A 228 9.68 15.00 9.61
N THR A 229 9.85 13.79 10.13
CA THR A 229 8.98 13.25 11.19
C THR A 229 8.88 14.24 12.35
N ILE A 230 7.66 14.47 12.87
CA ILE A 230 7.46 15.40 13.99
C ILE A 230 8.17 14.85 15.23
N GLY A 231 8.88 15.74 15.94
CA GLY A 231 9.71 15.39 17.10
C GLY A 231 11.18 15.12 16.76
N THR A 232 11.57 15.19 15.48
CA THR A 232 12.98 15.14 15.05
C THR A 232 13.78 16.25 15.76
N HIS A 233 15.04 15.97 16.12
CA HIS A 233 15.91 16.86 16.89
C HIS A 233 15.36 17.27 18.26
N GLY A 234 14.53 16.45 18.89
CA GLY A 234 14.02 16.71 20.24
C GLY A 234 13.03 17.88 20.30
N GLN A 235 12.35 18.19 19.19
CA GLN A 235 11.31 19.21 19.09
C GLN A 235 10.00 18.77 19.80
N CYS A 236 10.11 18.30 21.05
CA CYS A 236 8.99 17.78 21.84
C CYS A 236 7.97 18.86 22.20
N MET A 237 8.40 20.12 22.28
CA MET A 237 7.53 21.26 22.61
C MET A 237 6.47 21.52 21.53
N VAL A 238 6.61 20.95 20.33
CA VAL A 238 5.59 20.97 19.28
C VAL A 238 4.25 20.44 19.78
N CYS A 239 4.28 19.44 20.67
CA CYS A 239 3.08 18.83 21.24
C CYS A 239 2.94 19.08 22.75
N HIS A 240 4.04 19.04 23.51
CA HIS A 240 3.96 18.97 24.97
C HIS A 240 3.79 20.33 25.67
N THR A 241 3.93 21.47 24.99
CA THR A 241 3.83 22.85 25.54
C THR A 241 4.79 23.18 26.69
N VAL A 242 5.52 22.19 27.20
CA VAL A 242 6.55 22.28 28.23
C VAL A 242 7.80 21.55 27.76
N GLU A 243 8.93 21.89 28.38
CA GLU A 243 10.18 21.18 28.13
C GLU A 243 10.08 19.72 28.59
N MET A 244 10.45 18.81 27.71
CA MET A 244 10.43 17.37 27.97
C MET A 244 11.87 16.88 28.14
N THR A 245 12.16 16.27 29.29
CA THR A 245 13.50 15.75 29.63
C THR A 245 13.66 14.26 29.35
N ALA A 246 12.58 13.58 28.94
CA ALA A 246 12.56 12.17 28.59
C ALA A 246 11.60 11.90 27.42
N ASN A 247 11.89 10.84 26.67
CA ASN A 247 11.02 10.36 25.60
C ASN A 247 10.19 9.16 26.09
N GLY A 248 8.87 9.34 26.19
CA GLY A 248 7.92 8.24 26.45
C GLY A 248 7.44 7.53 25.18
N HIS A 249 7.51 8.20 24.03
CA HIS A 249 7.16 7.63 22.74
C HIS A 249 8.17 6.54 22.34
N HIS A 250 7.89 5.84 21.25
CA HIS A 250 8.68 4.69 20.86
C HIS A 250 10.18 5.01 20.67
N ARG A 251 11.00 3.96 20.76
CA ARG A 251 12.45 4.05 20.59
C ARG A 251 12.79 4.74 19.26
N ASN A 252 13.95 5.38 19.19
CA ASN A 252 14.48 6.06 18.00
C ASN A 252 13.71 7.32 17.53
N MET A 253 12.77 7.86 18.31
CA MET A 253 12.20 9.20 18.04
C MET A 253 13.25 10.31 18.16
N VAL A 254 14.16 10.20 19.13
CA VAL A 254 15.18 11.22 19.44
C VAL A 254 16.55 10.99 18.77
N ASN A 255 16.79 9.81 18.20
CA ASN A 255 18.11 9.39 17.69
C ASN A 255 18.32 9.68 16.19
N ARG A 256 17.65 10.69 15.65
CA ARG A 256 17.82 11.07 14.24
C ARG A 256 18.78 12.26 14.14
N GLU A 257 20.09 11.96 14.09
CA GLU A 257 21.13 12.86 13.57
C GLU A 257 21.30 12.69 12.04
N LEU A 258 20.26 12.24 11.34
CA LEU A 258 20.29 12.30 9.89
C LEU A 258 20.25 13.76 9.48
N PRO A 259 21.00 14.20 8.45
CA PRO A 259 20.83 15.53 7.91
C PRO A 259 19.38 15.66 7.45
N SER A 260 18.55 16.32 8.25
CA SER A 260 17.31 16.90 7.76
C SER A 260 17.74 17.75 6.56
N LEU A 261 17.08 17.60 5.42
CA LEU A 261 17.14 18.65 4.42
C LEU A 261 16.64 19.91 5.13
N LEU A 262 17.59 20.74 5.58
CA LEU A 262 17.31 22.08 6.02
C LEU A 262 16.68 22.72 4.80
N VAL A 263 15.44 23.15 4.97
CA VAL A 263 14.78 23.93 3.94
C VAL A 263 15.42 25.30 4.02
N GLU A 264 16.27 25.63 3.06
CA GLU A 264 16.47 27.03 2.65
C GLU A 264 15.15 27.56 2.06
#